data_AF-A0A9N9HK18-F1
#
_entry.id   AF-A0A9N9HK18-F1
#
_cell.length_a   1.000
_cell.length_b   1.000
_cell.length_c   1.000
_cell.angle_alpha   90.00
_cell.angle_beta   90.00
_cell.angle_gamma   90.00
#
_symmetry.space_group_name_H-M   'P 1'
#
loop_
_entity.id
_entity.type
_entity.pdbx_description
1 polymer ?
#
loop_
_entity_poly.entity_id
_entity_poly.type
_entity_poly.pdbx_seq_one_letter_code
_entity_poly.pdbx_strand_id
1 'polypeptide(L)'
;GAVATTFLVAELRQEMRVILSTVLKRENSPATAVGQSGILVKLGISQYYKIKRGRSTVNDEVINKLVKQLNRGKSYLGVLPIINPEVIQLGLRLATALEMKISPTIFFDRKIYNYFDLPKGYQITQQELPFATLGYLPVIKGNKVEKIPIEVLQLEEDTAKSTYNEEGVRLDFNRAGNPLIELVTAPVFQQVETVLIFIKQLQNLLRYLDISEAKMERGQLRVDLNFSLQLGKNYSTPRYEIKNLNSLANVEKAIKYETNKH
;
A
#
# COMPACT_ATOMS: atom_id res chain seq x y z
N GLY A 1 27.17 18.78 -1.26
CA GLY A 1 27.40 17.91 -2.43
C GLY A 1 26.52 16.69 -2.30
N ALA A 2 25.46 16.61 -3.11
CA ALA A 2 24.55 15.47 -3.12
C ALA A 2 25.12 14.38 -4.02
N VAL A 3 25.45 13.22 -3.45
CA VAL A 3 25.85 12.04 -4.22
C VAL A 3 24.56 11.35 -4.67
N ALA A 4 24.05 11.77 -5.83
CA ALA A 4 22.94 11.11 -6.50
C ALA A 4 23.43 9.75 -7.03
N THR A 5 23.01 8.66 -6.39
CA THR A 5 23.30 7.32 -6.90
C THR A 5 22.17 6.93 -7.86
N THR A 6 22.37 7.26 -9.14
CA THR A 6 21.46 6.91 -10.23
C THR A 6 21.63 5.42 -10.57
N PHE A 7 20.72 4.56 -10.12
CA PHE A 7 20.68 3.16 -10.56
C PHE A 7 19.89 3.04 -11.87
N LEU A 8 20.51 2.41 -12.88
CA LEU A 8 19.99 2.32 -14.24
C LEU A 8 18.75 1.39 -14.30
N VAL A 9 17.56 1.99 -14.40
CA VAL A 9 16.24 1.31 -14.49
C VAL A 9 16.06 0.50 -15.82
N ALA A 10 17.00 0.58 -16.76
CA ALA A 10 16.87 0.05 -18.12
C ALA A 10 17.00 -1.48 -18.22
N GLU A 11 17.91 -2.11 -17.46
CA GLU A 11 18.21 -3.55 -17.60
C GLU A 11 17.08 -4.44 -17.02
N LEU A 12 16.40 -3.99 -15.96
CA LEU A 12 15.29 -4.72 -15.33
C LEU A 12 14.02 -4.80 -16.21
N ARG A 13 13.87 -3.90 -17.19
CA ARG A 13 12.67 -3.87 -18.07
C ARG A 13 12.61 -5.04 -19.05
N GLN A 14 13.74 -5.61 -19.45
CA GLN A 14 13.79 -6.71 -20.43
C GLN A 14 13.32 -8.03 -19.84
N GLU A 15 13.79 -8.39 -18.63
CA GLU A 15 13.38 -9.63 -17.96
C GLU A 15 11.88 -9.63 -17.60
N MET A 16 11.30 -8.45 -17.33
CA MET A 16 9.91 -8.31 -16.91
C MET A 16 8.87 -8.39 -18.05
N ARG A 17 9.25 -8.12 -19.31
CA ARG A 17 8.33 -8.27 -20.46
C ARG A 17 7.87 -9.71 -20.68
N VAL A 18 8.70 -10.68 -20.31
CA VAL A 18 8.40 -12.11 -20.47
C VAL A 18 7.24 -12.53 -19.56
N ILE A 19 7.16 -12.00 -18.33
CA ILE A 19 6.09 -12.31 -17.38
C ILE A 19 4.73 -11.72 -17.84
N LEU A 20 4.75 -10.50 -18.40
CA LEU A 20 3.56 -9.82 -18.93
C LEU A 20 2.92 -10.55 -20.13
N SER A 21 3.74 -11.24 -20.94
CA SER A 21 3.25 -11.96 -22.12
C SER A 21 2.43 -13.22 -21.81
N THR A 22 2.53 -13.75 -20.58
CA THR A 22 1.83 -14.97 -20.17
C THR A 22 0.41 -14.69 -19.63
N VAL A 23 0.09 -13.44 -19.25
CA VAL A 23 -1.15 -13.11 -18.51
C VAL A 23 -2.20 -12.38 -19.36
N LEU A 24 -1.86 -11.83 -20.52
CA LEU A 24 -2.76 -10.97 -21.29
C LEU A 24 -2.96 -11.44 -22.73
N LYS A 25 -4.06 -12.15 -23.00
CA LYS A 25 -4.69 -12.24 -24.33
C LYS A 25 -6.11 -11.69 -24.26
N ARG A 26 -6.31 -10.54 -24.94
CA ARG A 26 -7.51 -9.93 -25.61
C ARG A 26 -8.87 -10.00 -24.85
N GLU A 27 -9.81 -9.04 -24.91
CA GLU A 27 -10.27 -8.10 -25.94
C GLU A 27 -10.84 -6.80 -25.31
N ASN A 28 -11.05 -5.77 -26.14
CA ASN A 28 -11.79 -4.55 -25.82
C ASN A 28 -13.30 -4.77 -25.82
N SER A 29 -14.03 -4.05 -24.95
CA SER A 29 -15.36 -3.50 -25.27
C SER A 29 -15.74 -2.36 -24.31
N PRO A 30 -16.34 -1.25 -24.80
CA PRO A 30 -16.75 -0.14 -23.95
C PRO A 30 -18.13 -0.44 -23.34
N ALA A 31 -18.32 -0.12 -22.07
CA ALA A 31 -19.64 -0.18 -21.44
C ALA A 31 -19.96 1.17 -20.81
N THR A 32 -20.84 1.91 -21.48
CA THR A 32 -21.66 2.99 -20.95
C THR A 32 -22.64 2.44 -19.92
N ALA A 33 -22.68 3.00 -18.71
CA ALA A 33 -23.87 2.93 -17.85
C ALA A 33 -23.92 4.11 -16.88
N VAL A 34 -25.05 4.83 -16.95
CA VAL A 34 -25.48 5.93 -16.11
C VAL A 34 -26.08 5.35 -14.82
N GLY A 35 -25.66 5.87 -13.66
CA GLY A 35 -26.17 5.48 -12.33
C GLY A 35 -25.02 5.20 -11.35
N GLN A 36 -24.29 6.24 -10.98
CA GLN A 36 -23.07 6.12 -10.18
C GLN A 36 -23.41 6.22 -8.68
N SER A 37 -23.03 5.20 -7.92
CA SER A 37 -22.78 5.27 -6.48
C SER A 37 -21.28 4.97 -6.34
N GLY A 38 -20.46 6.03 -6.33
CA GLY A 38 -19.00 5.91 -6.41
C GLY A 38 -18.35 5.69 -5.05
N ILE A 39 -18.06 4.44 -4.70
CA ILE A 39 -17.19 4.09 -3.59
C ILE A 39 -15.75 4.48 -3.97
N LEU A 40 -15.19 5.48 -3.31
CA LEU A 40 -13.75 5.75 -3.34
C LEU A 40 -13.07 4.81 -2.33
N VAL A 41 -12.09 4.05 -2.77
CA VAL A 41 -11.26 3.23 -1.86
C VAL A 41 -9.83 3.69 -2.03
N LYS A 42 -9.10 3.88 -0.92
CA LYS A 42 -7.67 4.20 -0.94
C LYS A 42 -6.92 3.11 -0.17
N LEU A 43 -6.34 2.16 -0.88
CA LEU A 43 -5.75 0.98 -0.25
C LEU A 43 -4.32 1.21 0.22
N GLY A 44 -4.13 1.71 1.45
CA GLY A 44 -2.80 1.81 2.07
C GLY A 44 -2.16 0.44 2.39
N ILE A 45 -1.37 -0.11 1.47
CA ILE A 45 -0.78 -1.45 1.63
C ILE A 45 0.48 -1.44 2.52
N SER A 46 0.33 -1.45 3.84
CA SER A 46 1.49 -1.59 4.74
C SER A 46 2.09 -3.01 4.70
N GLN A 47 3.19 -3.26 3.99
CA GLN A 47 3.83 -4.57 3.85
C GLN A 47 4.99 -4.82 4.83
N TYR A 48 5.18 -6.08 5.22
CA TYR A 48 6.35 -6.53 6.02
C TYR A 48 7.24 -7.37 5.12
N TYR A 49 8.48 -6.92 4.92
CA TYR A 49 9.43 -7.58 4.03
C TYR A 49 9.89 -8.91 4.62
N LYS A 50 9.80 -9.99 3.83
CA LYS A 50 10.51 -11.24 4.08
C LYS A 50 11.98 -11.02 3.69
N ILE A 51 12.81 -10.65 4.65
CA ILE A 51 14.27 -10.61 4.45
C ILE A 51 14.68 -12.05 4.10
N LYS A 52 15.12 -12.28 2.85
CA LYS A 52 15.56 -13.58 2.31
C LYS A 52 16.88 -14.11 2.95
N ARG A 53 17.23 -13.62 4.13
CA ARG A 53 18.33 -14.11 4.98
C ARG A 53 17.82 -14.28 6.41
N GLY A 54 17.11 -15.38 6.68
CA GLY A 54 16.99 -16.01 8.00
C GLY A 54 16.73 -15.13 9.23
N ARG A 55 16.15 -13.94 9.09
CA ARG A 55 15.89 -13.01 10.20
C ARG A 55 14.39 -12.81 10.30
N SER A 56 13.85 -13.31 11.40
CA SER A 56 12.42 -13.47 11.65
C SER A 56 11.65 -12.16 11.46
N THR A 57 10.50 -12.27 10.79
CA THR A 57 9.50 -11.20 10.78
C THR A 57 8.52 -11.40 11.95
N VAL A 58 8.85 -10.71 13.04
CA VAL A 58 8.00 -9.93 13.97
C VAL A 58 6.92 -10.62 14.81
N ASN A 59 6.33 -11.76 14.45
CA ASN A 59 5.07 -12.10 15.14
C ASN A 59 5.17 -12.77 16.52
N ASP A 60 6.32 -13.35 16.92
CA ASP A 60 6.44 -14.08 18.19
C ASP A 60 7.69 -13.71 19.02
N GLU A 61 8.36 -12.59 18.70
CA GLU A 61 9.56 -12.19 19.43
C GLU A 61 9.25 -11.30 20.63
N VAL A 62 10.10 -11.41 21.67
CA VAL A 62 10.12 -10.51 22.83
C VAL A 62 10.07 -9.05 22.36
N ILE A 63 9.17 -8.26 22.96
CA ILE A 63 8.98 -6.84 22.60
C ILE A 63 10.31 -6.08 22.62
N ASN A 64 10.52 -5.25 21.59
CA ASN A 64 11.71 -4.43 21.39
C ASN A 64 13.05 -5.18 21.22
N LYS A 65 13.05 -6.50 21.03
CA LYS A 65 14.26 -7.29 20.77
C LYS A 65 14.97 -6.87 19.48
N LEU A 66 14.21 -6.58 18.42
CA LEU A 66 14.76 -6.24 17.09
C LEU A 66 15.34 -4.82 17.02
N VAL A 67 14.94 -3.93 17.93
CA VAL A 67 15.39 -2.53 17.98
C VAL A 67 16.90 -2.44 18.23
N LYS A 68 17.41 -3.24 19.18
CA LYS A 68 18.85 -3.28 19.51
C LYS A 68 19.68 -3.94 18.40
N GLN A 69 19.14 -4.97 17.76
CA GLN A 69 19.88 -5.80 16.80
C GLN A 69 19.97 -5.20 15.39
N LEU A 70 18.94 -4.47 14.94
CA LEU A 70 18.79 -4.06 13.54
C LEU A 70 18.88 -2.55 13.31
N ASN A 71 19.16 -1.76 14.36
CA ASN A 71 19.12 -0.30 14.29
C ASN A 71 17.80 0.29 13.74
N ARG A 72 16.70 -0.47 13.85
CA ARG A 72 15.39 -0.12 13.30
C ARG A 72 14.70 0.97 14.11
N GLY A 73 14.12 1.96 13.42
CA GLY A 73 13.39 3.06 14.05
C GLY A 73 14.23 3.90 15.02
N LYS A 74 15.57 3.82 14.96
CA LYS A 74 16.46 4.50 15.89
C LYS A 74 16.40 6.02 15.69
N SER A 75 15.81 6.71 16.66
CA SER A 75 15.80 8.17 16.78
C SER A 75 16.95 8.72 17.64
N TYR A 76 18.03 7.95 17.80
CA TYR A 76 19.18 8.47 18.54
C TYR A 76 19.79 9.66 17.80
N LEU A 77 20.24 10.65 18.57
CA LEU A 77 20.92 11.82 18.04
C LEU A 77 22.11 11.37 17.17
N GLY A 78 22.17 11.89 15.94
CA GLY A 78 23.25 11.61 14.99
C GLY A 78 23.05 10.42 14.05
N VAL A 79 21.94 9.67 14.14
CA VAL A 79 21.64 8.58 13.19
C VAL A 79 21.07 9.13 11.88
N LEU A 80 21.59 8.66 10.74
CA LEU A 80 21.12 9.00 9.39
C LEU A 80 20.39 7.82 8.74
N PRO A 81 19.30 8.06 7.98
CA PRO A 81 18.62 7.01 7.24
C PRO A 81 19.46 6.53 6.05
N ILE A 82 19.49 5.22 5.83
CA ILE A 82 20.12 4.58 4.67
C ILE A 82 19.04 3.78 3.95
N ILE A 83 18.91 3.99 2.64
CA ILE A 83 17.93 3.28 1.83
C ILE A 83 18.32 1.81 1.64
N ASN A 84 17.34 0.91 1.72
CA ASN A 84 17.54 -0.49 1.37
C ASN A 84 17.32 -0.68 -0.15
N PRO A 85 18.34 -1.09 -0.94
CA PRO A 85 18.18 -1.30 -2.39
C PRO A 85 17.14 -2.36 -2.75
N GLU A 86 16.93 -3.37 -1.90
CA GLU A 86 15.92 -4.43 -2.14
C GLU A 86 14.49 -3.86 -2.14
N VAL A 87 14.22 -2.83 -1.33
CA VAL A 87 12.92 -2.13 -1.27
C VAL A 87 12.63 -1.47 -2.61
N ILE A 88 13.64 -0.84 -3.21
CA ILE A 88 13.51 -0.22 -4.53
C ILE A 88 13.22 -1.27 -5.59
N GLN A 89 13.94 -2.39 -5.59
CA GLN A 89 13.72 -3.47 -6.57
C GLN A 89 12.30 -4.04 -6.48
N LEU A 90 11.78 -4.23 -5.27
CA LEU A 90 10.42 -4.73 -5.06
C LEU A 90 9.36 -3.70 -5.48
N GLY A 91 9.58 -2.40 -5.21
CA GLY A 91 8.77 -1.32 -5.73
C GLY A 91 8.73 -1.30 -7.26
N LEU A 92 9.89 -1.44 -7.93
CA LEU A 92 9.99 -1.51 -9.39
C LEU A 92 9.21 -2.69 -9.97
N ARG A 93 9.30 -3.87 -9.34
CA ARG A 93 8.54 -5.06 -9.76
C ARG A 93 7.04 -4.82 -9.69
N LEU A 94 6.55 -4.29 -8.58
CA LEU A 94 5.12 -4.02 -8.42
C LEU A 94 4.64 -2.95 -9.39
N ALA A 95 5.35 -1.82 -9.49
CA ALA A 95 4.99 -0.73 -10.40
C ALA A 95 4.94 -1.21 -11.86
N THR A 96 5.90 -2.04 -12.27
CA THR A 96 5.91 -2.60 -13.63
C THR A 96 4.78 -3.60 -13.85
N ALA A 97 4.49 -4.46 -12.88
CA ALA A 97 3.36 -5.41 -12.96
C ALA A 97 1.99 -4.72 -13.02
N LEU A 98 1.89 -3.51 -12.46
CA LEU A 98 0.72 -2.64 -12.49
C LEU A 98 0.73 -1.65 -13.67
N GLU A 99 1.66 -1.80 -14.61
CA GLU A 99 1.83 -0.92 -15.78
C GLU A 99 1.91 0.57 -15.42
N MET A 100 2.50 0.90 -14.28
CA MET A 100 2.64 2.27 -13.80
C MET A 100 3.79 3.00 -14.48
N LYS A 101 3.66 4.32 -14.61
CA LYS A 101 4.73 5.24 -14.97
C LYS A 101 5.69 5.42 -13.79
N ILE A 102 6.83 4.74 -13.84
CA ILE A 102 7.89 4.83 -12.83
C ILE A 102 8.61 6.18 -12.91
N SER A 103 8.84 6.82 -11.76
CA SER A 103 9.59 8.07 -11.69
C SER A 103 11.06 7.86 -12.08
N PRO A 104 11.68 8.75 -12.87
CA PRO A 104 13.10 8.66 -13.22
C PRO A 104 14.02 8.92 -12.02
N THR A 105 13.51 9.59 -10.99
CA THR A 105 14.23 9.97 -9.78
C THR A 105 13.43 9.54 -8.57
N ILE A 106 14.10 8.97 -7.58
CA ILE A 106 13.50 8.59 -6.30
C ILE A 106 13.87 9.67 -5.27
N PHE A 107 12.86 10.31 -4.69
CA PHE A 107 13.00 11.29 -3.63
C PHE A 107 12.17 10.85 -2.43
N PHE A 108 12.61 11.19 -1.21
CA PHE A 108 11.89 10.90 0.02
C PHE A 108 11.67 12.18 0.82
N ASP A 109 10.45 12.33 1.29
CA ASP A 109 9.95 13.43 2.09
C ASP A 109 9.88 13.06 3.58
N ARG A 110 9.85 14.08 4.43
CA ARG A 110 9.60 13.93 5.86
C ARG A 110 8.18 14.40 6.15
N LYS A 111 7.29 13.46 6.46
CA LYS A 111 5.96 13.76 6.98
C LYS A 111 6.05 13.95 8.49
N ILE A 112 5.96 15.21 8.93
CA ILE A 112 6.20 15.61 10.33
C ILE A 112 4.91 15.50 11.13
N TYR A 113 4.91 14.69 12.18
CA TYR A 113 3.84 14.64 13.19
C TYR A 113 4.36 14.02 14.48
N ASN A 114 3.88 14.52 15.61
CA ASN A 114 4.29 14.04 16.93
C ASN A 114 3.32 12.97 17.42
N TYR A 115 3.82 11.76 17.59
CA TYR A 115 3.09 10.68 18.22
C TYR A 115 4.07 9.72 18.91
N PHE A 116 3.62 9.06 19.98
CA PHE A 116 4.48 8.19 20.80
C PHE A 116 5.07 7.01 20.02
N ASP A 117 4.40 6.57 18.95
CA ASP A 117 4.83 5.47 18.09
C ASP A 117 5.87 5.88 17.02
N LEU A 118 6.15 7.18 16.91
CA LEU A 118 7.04 7.76 15.91
C LEU A 118 8.12 8.60 16.60
N PRO A 119 9.17 7.97 17.14
CA PRO A 119 10.12 8.62 18.03
C PRO A 119 11.00 9.65 17.30
N LYS A 120 11.04 9.63 15.95
CA LYS A 120 11.78 10.61 15.14
C LYS A 120 11.04 11.95 15.00
N GLY A 121 9.75 11.99 15.32
CA GLY A 121 8.87 13.15 15.05
C GLY A 121 8.54 13.34 13.55
N TYR A 122 9.01 12.45 12.69
CA TYR A 122 8.68 12.41 11.27
C TYR A 122 8.77 11.00 10.71
N GLN A 123 7.92 10.72 9.73
CA GLN A 123 7.90 9.49 8.94
C GLN A 123 8.55 9.77 7.58
N ILE A 124 9.47 8.92 7.17
CA ILE A 124 10.04 8.96 5.81
C ILE A 124 9.00 8.37 4.85
N THR A 125 8.56 9.17 3.87
CA THR A 125 7.54 8.81 2.88
C THR A 125 7.85 9.51 1.54
N GLN A 126 6.90 9.54 0.60
CA GLN A 126 7.04 10.26 -0.66
C GLN A 126 5.74 11.03 -0.95
N GLN A 127 5.75 12.34 -0.79
CA GLN A 127 4.58 13.19 -1.02
C GLN A 127 4.70 13.95 -2.34
N GLU A 128 5.85 14.58 -2.62
CA GLU A 128 6.00 15.44 -3.80
C GLU A 128 6.26 14.64 -5.07
N LEU A 129 7.13 13.63 -4.98
CA LEU A 129 7.53 12.79 -6.10
C LEU A 129 7.29 11.31 -5.77
N PRO A 130 6.09 10.78 -6.07
CA PRO A 130 5.81 9.37 -5.85
C PRO A 130 6.72 8.45 -6.65
N PHE A 131 6.91 7.23 -6.15
CA PHE A 131 7.72 6.22 -6.82
C PHE A 131 7.22 5.89 -8.22
N ALA A 132 5.91 5.74 -8.37
CA ALA A 132 5.26 5.54 -9.66
C ALA A 132 3.84 6.11 -9.65
N THR A 133 3.33 6.48 -10.82
CA THR A 133 1.98 7.01 -11.00
C THR A 133 1.28 6.37 -12.20
N LEU A 134 -0.04 6.49 -12.28
CA LEU A 134 -0.84 6.12 -13.45
C LEU A 134 -0.60 4.69 -13.97
N GLY A 135 -1.14 3.70 -13.27
CA GLY A 135 -1.26 2.33 -13.78
C GLY A 135 -2.63 1.74 -13.51
N TYR A 136 -2.73 0.43 -13.48
CA TYR A 136 -3.98 -0.26 -13.18
C TYR A 136 -3.75 -1.70 -12.71
N LEU A 137 -4.72 -2.26 -11.99
CA LEU A 137 -4.83 -3.70 -11.76
C LEU A 137 -5.96 -4.26 -12.63
N PRO A 138 -5.72 -5.27 -13.48
CA PRO A 138 -6.80 -6.01 -14.13
C PRO A 138 -7.54 -6.85 -13.09
N VAL A 139 -8.82 -6.55 -12.87
CA VAL A 139 -9.72 -7.26 -11.97
C VAL A 139 -10.61 -8.19 -12.78
N ILE A 140 -10.43 -9.49 -12.58
CA ILE A 140 -11.24 -10.53 -13.24
C ILE A 140 -12.49 -10.83 -12.40
N LYS A 141 -13.69 -10.55 -12.94
CA LYS A 141 -15.00 -10.86 -12.34
C LYS A 141 -15.78 -11.79 -13.28
N GLY A 142 -15.65 -13.10 -13.07
CA GLY A 142 -16.18 -14.11 -14.00
C GLY A 142 -15.51 -13.99 -15.37
N ASN A 143 -16.31 -13.76 -16.42
CA ASN A 143 -15.81 -13.58 -17.80
C ASN A 143 -15.49 -12.12 -18.15
N LYS A 144 -15.62 -11.18 -17.21
CA LYS A 144 -15.32 -9.75 -17.44
C LYS A 144 -13.98 -9.39 -16.80
N VAL A 145 -13.20 -8.60 -17.52
CA VAL A 145 -11.97 -7.98 -17.01
C VAL A 145 -12.19 -6.48 -16.91
N GLU A 146 -12.08 -5.95 -15.71
CA GLU A 146 -12.19 -4.52 -15.43
C GLU A 146 -10.83 -3.98 -15.03
N LYS A 147 -10.34 -2.92 -15.68
CA LYS A 147 -9.07 -2.28 -15.31
C LYS A 147 -9.33 -1.24 -14.24
N ILE A 148 -8.94 -1.54 -13.00
CA ILE A 148 -9.07 -0.59 -11.89
C ILE A 148 -7.83 0.32 -11.85
N PRO A 149 -7.96 1.63 -12.10
CA PRO A 149 -6.82 2.52 -12.16
C PRO A 149 -6.17 2.73 -10.80
N ILE A 150 -4.85 2.86 -10.83
CA ILE A 150 -3.98 3.12 -9.68
C ILE A 150 -3.29 4.44 -9.95
N GLU A 151 -3.57 5.44 -9.12
CA GLU A 151 -3.06 6.79 -9.27
C GLU A 151 -1.61 6.88 -8.85
N VAL A 152 -1.29 6.27 -7.70
CA VAL A 152 -0.01 6.49 -7.00
C VAL A 152 0.48 5.22 -6.32
N LEU A 153 1.80 5.01 -6.37
CA LEU A 153 2.54 4.06 -5.55
C LEU A 153 3.69 4.84 -4.88
N GLN A 154 3.80 4.73 -3.55
CA GLN A 154 4.82 5.39 -2.74
C GLN A 154 5.54 4.37 -1.85
N LEU A 155 6.80 4.65 -1.56
CA LEU A 155 7.59 3.92 -0.59
C LEU A 155 7.65 4.70 0.72
N GLU A 156 7.37 4.06 1.84
CA GLU A 156 7.41 4.71 3.16
C GLU A 156 7.94 3.76 4.23
N GLU A 157 8.03 4.24 5.47
CA GLU A 157 8.35 3.40 6.64
C GLU A 157 7.15 3.23 7.59
N ASP A 158 7.04 2.08 8.26
CA ASP A 158 6.00 1.81 9.28
C ASP A 158 6.34 2.47 10.62
N THR A 159 5.31 2.79 11.39
CA THR A 159 5.44 3.30 12.76
C THR A 159 5.44 2.16 13.78
N ALA A 160 5.79 2.44 15.03
CA ALA A 160 5.68 1.45 16.11
C ALA A 160 4.21 1.05 16.36
N LYS A 161 4.00 -0.03 17.11
CA LYS A 161 2.66 -0.45 17.55
C LYS A 161 2.39 0.11 18.94
N SER A 162 1.29 0.83 19.10
CA SER A 162 0.77 1.26 20.41
C SER A 162 -0.35 0.34 20.88
N THR A 163 -0.28 -0.12 22.12
CA THR A 163 -1.34 -0.89 22.79
C THR A 163 -1.74 -0.14 24.05
N TYR A 164 -3.04 0.15 24.19
CA TYR A 164 -3.59 0.83 25.36
C TYR A 164 -4.13 -0.22 26.33
N ASN A 165 -3.75 -0.12 27.60
CA ASN A 165 -4.30 -0.91 28.69
C ASN A 165 -4.58 -0.01 29.90
N GLU A 166 -5.15 -0.57 30.97
CA GLU A 166 -5.47 0.18 32.20
C GLU A 166 -4.22 0.81 32.86
N GLU A 167 -3.04 0.25 32.59
CA GLU A 167 -1.74 0.72 33.11
C GLU A 167 -1.08 1.82 32.25
N GLY A 168 -1.64 2.12 31.07
CA GLY A 168 -1.16 3.17 30.17
C GLY A 168 -0.94 2.71 28.72
N VAL A 169 0.12 3.23 28.09
CA VAL A 169 0.44 2.96 26.68
C VAL A 169 1.70 2.12 26.58
N ARG A 170 1.57 0.93 26.00
CA ARG A 170 2.69 0.04 25.68
C ARG A 170 3.10 0.20 24.23
N LEU A 171 4.38 0.54 24.01
CA LEU A 171 4.96 0.74 22.68
C LEU A 171 5.84 -0.45 22.28
N ASP A 172 5.58 -1.00 21.09
CA ASP A 172 6.42 -2.02 20.45
C ASP A 172 7.02 -1.47 19.14
N PHE A 173 8.32 -1.21 19.19
CA PHE A 173 9.10 -0.65 18.09
C PHE A 173 9.67 -1.72 17.14
N ASN A 174 9.37 -3.01 17.34
CA ASN A 174 9.88 -4.08 16.47
C ASN A 174 9.52 -3.88 14.99
N ARG A 175 8.39 -3.22 14.71
CA ARG A 175 7.95 -2.87 13.36
C ARG A 175 8.36 -1.48 12.86
N ALA A 176 8.83 -0.59 13.74
CA ALA A 176 9.18 0.77 13.37
C ALA A 176 10.32 0.79 12.34
N GLY A 177 10.17 1.54 11.26
CA GLY A 177 11.17 1.58 10.18
C GLY A 177 11.09 0.40 9.20
N ASN A 178 10.11 -0.50 9.34
CA ASN A 178 9.86 -1.50 8.30
C ASN A 178 9.43 -0.78 7.02
N PRO A 179 9.92 -1.17 5.84
CA PRO A 179 9.50 -0.51 4.62
C PRO A 179 8.06 -0.87 4.31
N LEU A 180 7.29 0.03 3.72
CA LEU A 180 5.91 -0.14 3.31
C LEU A 180 5.72 0.37 1.87
N ILE A 181 4.64 -0.07 1.21
CA ILE A 181 4.24 0.44 -0.10
C ILE A 181 2.83 1.02 0.01
N GLU A 182 2.68 2.33 -0.03
CA GLU A 182 1.34 2.93 -0.12
C GLU A 182 0.86 2.88 -1.58
N LEU A 183 -0.37 2.42 -1.80
CA LEU A 183 -0.98 2.33 -3.13
C LEU A 183 -2.33 3.07 -3.12
N VAL A 184 -2.52 3.97 -4.07
CA VAL A 184 -3.73 4.79 -4.13
C VAL A 184 -4.47 4.46 -5.41
N THR A 185 -5.68 3.93 -5.28
CA THR A 185 -6.59 3.68 -6.41
C THR A 185 -7.38 4.93 -6.77
N ALA A 186 -7.79 5.02 -8.04
CA ALA A 186 -8.69 6.06 -8.50
C ALA A 186 -10.12 5.86 -7.93
N PRO A 187 -10.97 6.90 -7.96
CA PRO A 187 -12.37 6.89 -7.49
C PRO A 187 -13.39 5.94 -8.16
N VAL A 188 -12.99 4.78 -8.67
CA VAL A 188 -13.78 4.08 -9.70
C VAL A 188 -14.69 2.97 -9.18
N PHE A 189 -14.60 2.56 -7.92
CA PHE A 189 -15.39 1.43 -7.45
C PHE A 189 -16.87 1.80 -7.31
N GLN A 190 -17.75 0.98 -7.88
CA GLN A 190 -19.20 1.19 -7.77
C GLN A 190 -19.90 0.10 -6.94
N GLN A 191 -19.21 -1.04 -6.75
CA GLN A 191 -19.77 -2.20 -6.09
C GLN A 191 -18.81 -2.71 -5.03
N VAL A 192 -19.34 -3.00 -3.84
CA VAL A 192 -18.57 -3.62 -2.74
C VAL A 192 -17.84 -4.88 -3.19
N GLU A 193 -18.49 -5.69 -4.04
CA GLU A 193 -17.91 -6.93 -4.54
C GLU A 193 -16.65 -6.68 -5.38
N THR A 194 -16.64 -5.66 -6.24
CA THR A 194 -15.45 -5.30 -7.03
C THR A 194 -14.29 -4.86 -6.13
N VAL A 195 -14.57 -4.14 -5.03
CA VAL A 195 -13.55 -3.79 -4.02
C VAL A 195 -12.94 -5.05 -3.41
N LEU A 196 -13.77 -6.00 -2.97
CA LEU A 196 -13.29 -7.23 -2.34
C LEU A 196 -12.47 -8.10 -3.32
N ILE A 197 -12.90 -8.21 -4.58
CA ILE A 197 -12.17 -8.93 -5.62
C ILE A 197 -10.84 -8.23 -5.92
N PHE A 198 -10.84 -6.90 -6.03
CA PHE A 198 -9.61 -6.11 -6.21
C PHE A 198 -8.60 -6.42 -5.10
N ILE A 199 -9.01 -6.33 -3.83
CA ILE A 199 -8.12 -6.58 -2.68
C ILE A 199 -7.57 -8.02 -2.73
N LYS A 200 -8.40 -9.01 -3.04
CA LYS A 200 -7.96 -10.42 -3.17
C LYS A 200 -6.97 -10.62 -4.31
N GLN A 201 -7.21 -10.02 -5.47
CA GLN A 201 -6.31 -10.14 -6.62
C GLN A 201 -4.99 -9.40 -6.40
N LEU A 202 -5.04 -8.25 -5.74
CA LEU A 202 -3.85 -7.55 -5.28
C LEU A 202 -3.03 -8.38 -4.28
N GLN A 203 -3.67 -9.03 -3.29
CA GLN A 203 -3.01 -9.98 -2.40
C GLN A 203 -2.30 -11.10 -3.17
N ASN A 204 -2.97 -11.66 -4.17
CA ASN A 204 -2.39 -12.72 -4.99
C ASN A 204 -1.21 -12.23 -5.83
N LEU A 205 -1.31 -11.03 -6.42
CA LEU A 205 -0.22 -10.40 -7.16
C LEU A 205 1.01 -10.18 -6.26
N LEU A 206 0.82 -9.65 -5.06
CA LEU A 206 1.91 -9.42 -4.10
C LEU A 206 2.62 -10.71 -3.69
N ARG A 207 1.87 -11.80 -3.49
CA ARG A 207 2.42 -13.13 -3.22
C ARG A 207 3.17 -13.69 -4.41
N TYR A 208 2.59 -13.56 -5.60
CA TYR A 208 3.18 -14.04 -6.85
C TYR A 208 4.52 -13.34 -7.14
N LEU A 209 4.62 -12.04 -6.87
CA LEU A 209 5.84 -11.26 -7.04
C LEU A 209 6.86 -11.46 -5.89
N ASP A 210 6.57 -12.32 -4.90
CA ASP A 210 7.37 -12.56 -3.70
C ASP A 210 7.69 -11.26 -2.91
N ILE A 211 6.71 -10.35 -2.85
CA ILE A 211 6.83 -9.07 -2.13
C ILE A 211 6.33 -9.23 -0.68
N SER A 212 5.17 -9.87 -0.50
CA SER A 212 4.52 -10.06 0.82
C SER A 212 3.52 -11.22 0.79
N GLU A 213 3.31 -11.85 1.96
CA GLU A 213 2.18 -12.78 2.15
C GLU A 213 0.82 -12.06 2.14
N ALA A 214 0.83 -10.72 2.28
CA ALA A 214 -0.32 -9.82 2.22
C ALA A 214 -1.49 -10.26 3.13
N LYS A 215 -1.19 -10.81 4.30
CA LYS A 215 -2.16 -11.26 5.31
C LYS A 215 -2.64 -10.08 6.15
N MET A 216 -3.94 -9.77 6.08
CA MET A 216 -4.54 -8.64 6.79
C MET A 216 -4.58 -8.89 8.30
N GLU A 217 -4.82 -10.14 8.71
CA GLU A 217 -4.84 -10.59 10.11
C GLU A 217 -3.47 -10.45 10.79
N ARG A 218 -2.39 -10.44 9.99
CA ARG A 218 -1.01 -10.18 10.45
C ARG A 218 -0.60 -8.70 10.27
N GLY A 219 -1.53 -7.84 9.85
CA GLY A 219 -1.29 -6.42 9.59
C GLY A 219 -0.46 -6.11 8.34
N GLN A 220 -0.15 -7.12 7.50
CA GLN A 220 0.71 -7.01 6.31
C GLN A 220 0.03 -6.42 5.07
N LEU A 221 -1.26 -6.18 5.19
CA LEU A 221 -2.06 -5.44 4.24
C LEU A 221 -3.09 -4.68 5.07
N ARG A 222 -3.11 -3.36 4.92
CA ARG A 222 -4.07 -2.49 5.58
C ARG A 222 -4.92 -1.83 4.50
N VAL A 223 -6.11 -1.41 4.88
CA VAL A 223 -7.07 -0.81 3.97
C VAL A 223 -7.72 0.35 4.68
N ASP A 224 -7.65 1.51 4.03
CA ASP A 224 -8.43 2.68 4.41
C ASP A 224 -9.49 2.92 3.31
N LEU A 225 -10.73 3.15 3.72
CA LEU A 225 -11.84 3.40 2.81
C LEU A 225 -12.09 4.90 2.72
N ASN A 226 -12.37 5.43 1.54
CA ASN A 226 -12.74 6.83 1.35
C ASN A 226 -14.12 6.93 0.72
N PHE A 227 -15.18 6.69 1.47
CA PHE A 227 -16.52 6.57 0.92
C PHE A 227 -17.17 7.91 0.58
N SER A 228 -17.93 7.95 -0.52
CA SER A 228 -18.92 8.97 -0.81
C SER A 228 -20.09 8.31 -1.53
N LEU A 229 -21.31 8.77 -1.31
CA LEU A 229 -22.50 8.27 -1.99
C LEU A 229 -22.99 9.33 -2.96
N GLN A 230 -23.09 8.96 -4.23
CA GLN A 230 -23.67 9.85 -5.23
C GLN A 230 -25.19 9.66 -5.28
N LEU A 231 -25.89 10.77 -5.09
CA LEU A 231 -27.33 10.89 -4.93
C LEU A 231 -27.87 11.63 -6.15
N GLY A 232 -28.16 10.88 -7.22
CA GLY A 232 -28.55 11.46 -8.52
C GLY A 232 -27.37 11.99 -9.33
N LYS A 233 -27.64 12.90 -10.29
CA LYS A 233 -26.62 13.34 -11.27
C LYS A 233 -25.60 14.35 -10.73
N ASN A 234 -26.02 15.26 -9.85
CA ASN A 234 -25.22 16.44 -9.48
C ASN A 234 -24.93 16.55 -7.98
N TYR A 235 -25.32 15.56 -7.18
CA TYR A 235 -25.13 15.61 -5.73
C TYR A 235 -24.42 14.37 -5.23
N SER A 236 -23.49 14.56 -4.31
CA SER A 236 -22.78 13.50 -3.60
C SER A 236 -22.69 13.87 -2.13
N THR A 237 -22.73 12.86 -1.26
CA THR A 237 -22.47 13.07 0.16
C THR A 237 -21.04 13.55 0.38
N PRO A 238 -20.74 14.16 1.54
CA PRO A 238 -19.37 14.42 1.95
C PRO A 238 -18.52 13.15 1.91
N ARG A 239 -17.21 13.30 1.72
CA ARG A 239 -16.27 12.18 1.76
C ARG A 239 -16.03 11.74 3.21
N TYR A 240 -16.24 10.46 3.48
CA TYR A 240 -16.00 9.82 4.76
C TYR A 240 -14.78 8.90 4.68
N GLU A 241 -13.82 9.07 5.58
CA GLU A 241 -12.63 8.22 5.66
C GLU A 241 -12.78 7.20 6.80
N ILE A 242 -12.72 5.91 6.48
CA ILE A 242 -12.77 4.82 7.46
C ILE A 242 -11.40 4.15 7.49
N LYS A 243 -10.72 4.24 8.63
CA LYS A 243 -9.34 3.77 8.79
C LYS A 243 -9.26 2.40 9.45
N ASN A 244 -8.12 1.73 9.27
CA ASN A 244 -7.74 0.52 9.99
C ASN A 244 -8.65 -0.70 9.72
N LEU A 245 -9.08 -0.89 8.47
CA LEU A 245 -9.88 -2.07 8.09
C LEU A 245 -8.96 -3.30 7.93
N ASN A 246 -8.87 -4.08 9.00
CA ASN A 246 -7.94 -5.22 9.11
C ASN A 246 -8.49 -6.57 8.58
N SER A 247 -9.64 -6.59 7.91
CA SER A 247 -10.16 -7.79 7.25
C SER A 247 -11.08 -7.44 6.09
N LEU A 248 -11.20 -8.33 5.11
CA LEU A 248 -12.15 -8.18 4.00
C LEU A 248 -13.60 -8.06 4.49
N ALA A 249 -13.96 -8.82 5.54
CA ALA A 249 -15.28 -8.73 6.15
C ALA A 249 -15.53 -7.36 6.79
N ASN A 250 -14.51 -6.74 7.38
CA ASN A 250 -14.64 -5.38 7.92
C ASN A 250 -14.79 -4.35 6.81
N VAL A 251 -14.06 -4.49 5.70
CA VAL A 251 -14.23 -3.65 4.51
C VAL A 251 -15.66 -3.74 3.97
N GLU A 252 -16.18 -4.96 3.80
CA GLU A 252 -17.53 -5.18 3.32
C GLU A 252 -18.59 -4.56 4.25
N LYS A 253 -18.47 -4.82 5.56
CA LYS A 253 -19.38 -4.28 6.57
C LYS A 253 -19.35 -2.75 6.60
N ALA A 254 -18.16 -2.15 6.52
CA ALA A 254 -17.99 -0.70 6.53
C ALA A 254 -18.67 -0.05 5.32
N ILE A 255 -18.46 -0.60 4.11
CA ILE A 255 -19.11 -0.10 2.89
C ILE A 255 -20.63 -0.24 2.99
N LYS A 256 -21.14 -1.41 3.40
CA LYS A 256 -22.59 -1.64 3.54
C LYS A 256 -23.22 -0.73 4.59
N TYR A 257 -22.53 -0.50 5.71
CA TYR A 257 -23.00 0.38 6.76
C TYR A 257 -23.11 1.83 6.27
N GLU A 258 -22.05 2.39 5.67
CA GLU A 258 -22.10 3.77 5.16
C GLU A 258 -23.09 3.92 4.00
N THR A 259 -23.28 2.87 3.19
CA THR A 259 -24.31 2.88 2.12
C THR A 259 -25.73 2.91 2.69
N ASN A 260 -26.01 2.20 3.78
CA ASN A 260 -27.35 2.17 4.39
C ASN A 260 -27.65 3.41 5.26
N LYS A 261 -26.61 4.07 5.74
CA LYS A 261 -26.70 5.25 6.62
C LYS A 261 -27.06 6.53 5.85
N HIS A 262 -26.78 6.58 4.56
CA HIS A 262 -26.92 7.76 3.69
C HIS A 262 -27.93 7.50 2.56
#